data_AF-A0A8S3IL33-F1
#
_entry.id   AF-A0A8S3IL33-F1
#
_cell.length_a   1.000
_cell.length_b   1.000
_cell.length_c   1.000
_cell.angle_alpha   90.00
_cell.angle_beta   90.00
_cell.angle_gamma   90.00
#
_symmetry.space_group_name_H-M   'P 1'
#
loop_
_entity.id
_entity.type
_entity.pdbx_description
1 polymer ?
#
loop_
_entity_poly.entity_id
_entity_poly.type
_entity_poly.pdbx_seq_one_letter_code
_entity_poly.pdbx_strand_id
1 'polypeptide(L)'
;MNNTTNGHALLAFVFHFEVVALPILIVFGSICNIMTFIVMRRKRMRVSSTCFYMAALAVTDTLVLWTGCLNQWFYLMHVPTVVAKSNFTCKLLPFLFVFFADASVWIIVCMSFERYFAVSRPLLAAQMCTTKRAKW
;
A
#
# COMPACT_ATOMS: atom_id res chain seq x y z
N MET A 1 -27.58 -11.65 -29.98
CA MET A 1 -28.31 -11.89 -28.71
C MET A 1 -27.47 -12.59 -27.63
N ASN A 2 -26.51 -13.48 -27.96
CA ASN A 2 -25.64 -14.12 -26.95
C ASN A 2 -24.58 -13.19 -26.30
N ASN A 3 -24.02 -12.22 -27.03
CA ASN A 3 -22.98 -11.35 -26.47
C ASN A 3 -23.51 -10.37 -25.40
N THR A 4 -24.76 -9.92 -25.53
CA THR A 4 -25.39 -9.01 -24.57
C THR A 4 -25.72 -9.71 -23.26
N THR A 5 -26.30 -10.91 -23.30
CA THR A 5 -26.59 -11.71 -22.09
C THR A 5 -25.32 -12.13 -21.34
N ASN A 6 -24.26 -12.50 -22.05
CA ASN A 6 -22.96 -12.82 -21.43
C ASN A 6 -22.34 -11.60 -20.74
N GLY A 7 -22.44 -10.42 -21.34
CA GLY A 7 -21.97 -9.17 -20.74
C GLY A 7 -22.69 -8.83 -19.44
N HIS A 8 -24.02 -8.96 -19.40
CA HIS A 8 -24.80 -8.72 -18.18
C HIS A 8 -24.47 -9.70 -17.06
N ALA A 9 -24.28 -10.99 -17.38
CA ALA A 9 -23.89 -12.00 -16.40
C ALA A 9 -22.50 -11.72 -15.79
N LEU A 10 -21.54 -11.31 -16.63
CA LEU A 10 -20.21 -10.91 -16.18
C LEU A 10 -20.25 -9.68 -15.27
N LEU A 11 -21.01 -8.65 -15.64
CA LEU A 11 -21.15 -7.44 -14.81
C LEU A 11 -21.79 -7.75 -13.45
N ALA A 12 -22.82 -8.61 -13.42
CA ALA A 12 -23.44 -9.03 -12.17
C ALA A 12 -22.46 -9.82 -11.29
N PHE A 13 -21.65 -10.69 -11.89
CA PHE A 13 -20.61 -11.44 -11.18
C PHE A 13 -19.54 -10.51 -10.59
N VAL A 14 -19.01 -9.57 -11.39
CA VAL A 14 -18.02 -8.59 -10.94
C VAL A 14 -18.56 -7.73 -9.82
N PHE A 15 -19.78 -7.22 -9.96
CA PHE A 15 -20.45 -6.43 -8.93
C PHE A 15 -20.58 -7.20 -7.61
N HIS A 16 -21.04 -8.45 -7.68
CA HIS A 16 -21.19 -9.30 -6.49
C HIS A 16 -19.83 -9.57 -5.83
N PHE A 17 -18.81 -9.86 -6.63
CA PHE A 17 -17.45 -10.07 -6.14
C PHE A 17 -16.88 -8.82 -5.46
N GLU A 18 -16.99 -7.65 -6.07
CA GLU A 18 -16.47 -6.39 -5.51
C GLU A 18 -17.14 -6.02 -4.19
N VAL A 19 -18.48 -6.13 -4.12
CA VAL A 19 -19.25 -5.80 -2.91
C VAL A 19 -18.84 -6.66 -1.71
N VAL A 20 -18.46 -7.92 -1.94
CA VAL A 20 -18.02 -8.85 -0.89
C VAL A 20 -16.53 -8.71 -0.59
N ALA A 21 -15.68 -8.58 -1.61
CA ALA A 21 -14.23 -8.55 -1.46
C ALA A 21 -13.72 -7.23 -0.85
N LEU A 22 -14.26 -6.08 -1.25
CA LEU A 22 -13.82 -4.78 -0.78
C LEU A 22 -13.89 -4.60 0.75
N PRO A 23 -14.99 -4.90 1.45
CA PRO A 23 -15.05 -4.71 2.91
C PRO A 23 -14.07 -5.65 3.63
N ILE A 24 -13.89 -6.88 3.15
CA ILE A 24 -12.90 -7.82 3.70
C ILE A 24 -11.50 -7.23 3.56
N LEU A 25 -11.17 -6.73 2.37
CA LEU A 25 -9.87 -6.15 2.06
C LEU A 25 -9.61 -4.86 2.85
N ILE A 26 -10.62 -4.00 3.04
CA ILE A 26 -10.52 -2.78 3.85
C ILE A 26 -10.26 -3.12 5.31
N VAL A 27 -11.05 -4.01 5.91
CA VAL A 27 -10.94 -4.35 7.34
C VAL A 27 -9.65 -5.12 7.61
N PHE A 28 -9.44 -6.23 6.90
CA PHE A 28 -8.27 -7.08 7.10
C PHE A 28 -6.98 -6.36 6.71
N GLY A 29 -6.98 -5.68 5.57
CA GLY A 29 -5.84 -4.89 5.10
C GLY A 29 -5.46 -3.78 6.09
N SER A 30 -6.44 -3.04 6.63
CA SER A 30 -6.17 -2.02 7.66
C SER A 30 -5.55 -2.63 8.91
N ILE A 31 -6.09 -3.76 9.42
CA ILE A 31 -5.55 -4.43 10.60
C ILE A 31 -4.10 -4.87 10.37
N CYS A 32 -3.83 -5.54 9.24
CA CYS A 32 -2.49 -6.02 8.89
C CYS A 32 -1.49 -4.89 8.72
N ASN A 33 -1.88 -3.79 8.06
CA ASN A 33 -1.00 -2.65 7.84
C ASN A 33 -0.73 -1.89 9.14
N ILE A 34 -1.74 -1.67 9.99
CA ILE A 34 -1.55 -1.06 11.31
C ILE A 34 -0.61 -1.92 12.16
N MET A 35 -0.81 -3.24 12.18
CA MET A 35 0.07 -4.15 12.92
C MET A 35 1.50 -4.08 12.39
N THR A 36 1.69 -4.09 11.07
CA THR A 36 3.00 -3.94 10.42
C THR A 36 3.67 -2.64 10.85
N PHE A 37 2.96 -1.52 10.79
CA PHE A 37 3.49 -0.22 11.23
C PHE A 37 3.94 -0.25 12.70
N ILE A 38 3.10 -0.79 13.60
CA ILE A 38 3.43 -0.89 15.02
C ILE A 38 4.70 -1.73 15.24
N VAL A 39 4.78 -2.91 14.60
CA VAL A 39 5.92 -3.82 14.73
C VAL A 39 7.21 -3.20 14.18
N MET A 40 7.16 -2.58 13.00
CA MET A 40 8.32 -1.96 12.37
C MET A 40 8.82 -0.72 13.12
N ARG A 41 7.94 -0.03 13.85
CA ARG A 41 8.32 1.11 14.68
C ARG A 41 8.87 0.72 16.06
N ARG A 42 8.95 -0.56 16.43
CA ARG A 42 9.59 -1.00 17.69
C ARG A 42 11.10 -0.73 17.66
N LYS A 43 11.70 -0.32 18.80
CA LYS A 43 13.13 0.05 18.90
C LYS A 43 14.08 -0.99 18.30
N ARG A 44 13.79 -2.29 18.50
CA ARG A 44 14.58 -3.41 17.98
C ARG A 44 14.61 -3.50 16.44
N MET A 45 13.55 -3.05 15.77
CA MET A 45 13.40 -3.15 14.31
C MET A 45 13.90 -1.90 13.58
N ARG A 46 13.97 -0.74 14.25
CA ARG A 46 14.42 0.54 13.67
C ARG A 46 15.88 0.56 13.20
N VAL A 47 16.66 -0.48 13.51
CA VAL A 47 18.07 -0.60 13.11
C VAL A 47 18.20 -0.82 11.60
N SER A 48 17.18 -1.38 10.93
CA SER A 48 17.21 -1.65 9.50
C SER A 48 16.42 -0.61 8.71
N SER A 49 17.04 -0.02 7.68
CA SER A 49 16.37 0.86 6.71
C SER A 49 15.16 0.20 6.04
N THR A 50 15.18 -1.12 5.85
CA THR A 50 14.03 -1.89 5.33
C THR A 50 12.80 -1.76 6.22
N CYS A 51 12.97 -1.69 7.54
CA CYS A 51 11.84 -1.51 8.47
C CYS A 51 11.21 -0.13 8.33
N PHE A 52 11.99 0.89 7.96
CA PHE A 52 11.46 2.21 7.64
C PHE A 52 10.62 2.19 6.36
N TYR A 53 11.12 1.56 5.28
CA TYR A 53 10.35 1.41 4.04
C TYR A 53 9.07 0.60 4.25
N MET A 54 9.12 -0.52 4.99
CA MET A 54 7.93 -1.32 5.31
C MET A 54 6.92 -0.53 6.16
N ALA A 55 7.37 0.31 7.08
CA ALA A 55 6.47 1.18 7.85
C ALA A 55 5.82 2.25 6.96
N ALA A 56 6.58 2.85 6.03
CA ALA A 56 6.05 3.81 5.07
C ALA A 56 5.03 3.16 4.13
N LEU A 57 5.34 1.96 3.62
CA LEU A 57 4.47 1.18 2.77
C LEU A 57 3.14 0.83 3.47
N ALA A 58 3.21 0.40 4.74
CA ALA A 58 2.01 0.13 5.53
C ALA A 58 1.11 1.38 5.70
N VAL A 59 1.70 2.57 5.79
CA VAL A 59 0.94 3.83 5.84
C VAL A 59 0.30 4.12 4.49
N THR A 60 1.05 4.04 3.39
CA THR A 60 0.51 4.31 2.05
C THR A 60 -0.57 3.31 1.65
N ASP A 61 -0.38 2.02 1.94
CA ASP A 61 -1.38 0.98 1.69
C ASP A 61 -2.67 1.25 2.48
N THR A 62 -2.55 1.62 3.76
CA THR A 62 -3.73 2.02 4.56
C THR A 62 -4.42 3.22 3.92
N LEU A 63 -3.69 4.25 3.49
CA LEU A 63 -4.31 5.42 2.86
C LEU A 63 -5.04 5.05 1.56
N VAL A 64 -4.45 4.19 0.72
CA VAL A 64 -5.07 3.66 -0.51
C VAL A 64 -6.40 2.95 -0.21
N LEU A 65 -6.43 2.09 0.82
CA LEU A 65 -7.64 1.39 1.25
C LEU A 65 -8.77 2.37 1.60
N TRP A 66 -8.45 3.44 2.33
CA TRP A 66 -9.44 4.39 2.83
C TRP A 66 -9.86 5.43 1.79
N THR A 67 -8.97 5.90 0.92
CA THR A 67 -9.30 6.89 -0.12
C THR A 67 -9.93 6.27 -1.36
N GLY A 68 -9.51 5.06 -1.73
CA GLY A 68 -9.97 4.35 -2.92
C GLY A 68 -11.02 3.30 -2.60
N CYS A 69 -10.62 2.20 -1.94
CA CYS A 69 -11.46 1.01 -1.77
C CYS A 69 -12.74 1.30 -0.96
N LEU A 70 -12.65 2.07 0.13
CA LEU A 70 -13.81 2.44 0.93
C LEU A 70 -14.82 3.29 0.14
N ASN A 71 -14.31 4.22 -0.66
CA ASN A 71 -15.15 5.10 -1.45
C ASN A 71 -15.82 4.35 -2.61
N GLN A 72 -15.11 3.40 -3.24
CA GLN A 72 -15.66 2.46 -4.22
C GLN A 72 -16.75 1.59 -3.59
N TRP A 73 -16.52 1.07 -2.39
CA TRP A 73 -17.51 0.24 -1.70
C TRP A 73 -18.79 1.03 -1.37
N PHE A 74 -18.66 2.28 -0.88
CA PHE A 74 -19.82 3.15 -0.69
C PHE A 74 -20.59 3.42 -1.99
N TYR A 75 -19.88 3.62 -3.10
CA TYR A 75 -20.51 3.78 -4.41
C TYR A 75 -21.34 2.54 -4.79
N LEU A 76 -20.78 1.33 -4.65
CA LEU A 76 -21.49 0.08 -4.96
C LEU A 76 -22.70 -0.17 -4.04
N MET A 77 -22.60 0.23 -2.77
CA MET A 77 -23.68 0.11 -1.79
C MET A 77 -24.74 1.21 -1.90
N HIS A 78 -24.65 2.10 -2.91
CA HIS A 78 -25.55 3.25 -3.08
C HIS A 78 -25.57 4.18 -1.84
N VAL A 79 -24.47 4.21 -1.09
CA VAL A 79 -24.27 5.08 0.06
C VAL A 79 -23.61 6.38 -0.43
N PRO A 80 -24.01 7.56 0.09
CA PRO A 80 -23.38 8.82 -0.29
C PRO A 80 -21.84 8.78 -0.12
N THR A 81 -21.13 8.86 -1.25
CA THR A 81 -19.67 8.82 -1.29
C THR A 81 -19.06 10.12 -0.77
N VAL A 82 -17.84 10.07 -0.25
CA VAL A 82 -17.14 11.28 0.23
C VAL A 82 -16.79 12.19 -0.95
N VAL A 83 -16.54 11.61 -2.12
CA VAL A 83 -16.35 12.31 -3.40
C VAL A 83 -17.58 13.12 -3.80
N ALA A 84 -18.79 12.61 -3.57
CA ALA A 84 -20.04 13.30 -3.93
C ALA A 84 -20.43 14.45 -2.98
N LYS A 85 -19.75 14.61 -1.83
CA LYS A 85 -20.10 15.65 -0.84
C LYS A 85 -19.71 17.07 -1.24
N SER A 86 -18.64 17.25 -2.02
CA SER A 86 -18.13 18.58 -2.40
C SER A 86 -17.27 18.52 -3.66
N ASN A 87 -17.25 19.62 -4.44
CA ASN A 87 -16.34 19.79 -5.57
C ASN A 87 -14.86 19.64 -5.17
N PHE A 88 -14.52 20.00 -3.93
CA PHE A 88 -13.16 19.85 -3.42
C PHE A 88 -12.79 18.37 -3.20
N THR A 89 -13.63 17.62 -2.49
CA THR A 89 -13.40 16.19 -2.23
C THR A 89 -13.47 15.35 -3.49
N CYS A 90 -14.28 15.78 -4.47
CA CYS A 90 -14.37 15.15 -5.78
C CYS A 90 -13.04 15.11 -6.54
N LYS A 91 -12.22 16.16 -6.40
CA LYS A 91 -10.88 16.22 -7.02
C LYS A 91 -9.81 15.65 -6.11
N LEU A 92 -9.90 15.93 -4.81
CA LEU A 92 -8.86 15.58 -3.86
C LEU A 92 -8.75 14.06 -3.63
N LEU A 93 -9.86 13.35 -3.42
CA LEU A 93 -9.78 11.92 -3.07
C LEU A 93 -9.22 11.05 -4.20
N PRO A 94 -9.64 11.21 -5.48
CA PRO A 94 -9.01 10.49 -6.58
C PRO A 94 -7.52 10.82 -6.73
N PHE A 95 -7.15 12.09 -6.56
CA PHE A 95 -5.75 12.49 -6.57
C PHE A 95 -4.95 11.80 -5.46
N LEU A 96 -5.45 11.80 -4.23
CA LEU A 96 -4.80 11.14 -3.10
C LEU A 96 -4.66 9.62 -3.32
N PHE A 97 -5.70 8.97 -3.84
CA PHE A 97 -5.65 7.54 -4.15
C PHE A 97 -4.51 7.21 -5.12
N VAL A 98 -4.42 7.92 -6.25
CA VAL A 98 -3.35 7.72 -7.24
C VAL A 98 -1.99 8.06 -6.65
N PHE A 99 -1.89 9.18 -5.93
CA PHE A 99 -0.66 9.62 -5.30
C PHE A 99 -0.11 8.59 -4.30
N PHE A 100 -0.94 8.02 -3.43
CA PHE A 100 -0.49 7.00 -2.47
C PHE A 100 -0.18 5.66 -3.12
N ALA A 101 -0.89 5.29 -4.19
CA ALA A 101 -0.57 4.11 -4.98
C ALA A 101 0.83 4.25 -5.62
N ASP A 102 1.10 5.38 -6.26
CA ASP A 102 2.41 5.67 -6.86
C ASP A 102 3.51 5.77 -5.79
N ALA A 103 3.23 6.42 -4.65
CA ALA A 103 4.18 6.49 -3.55
C ALA A 103 4.58 5.09 -3.05
N SER A 104 3.63 4.15 -3.00
CA SER A 104 3.89 2.75 -2.61
C SER A 104 4.86 2.08 -3.60
N VAL A 105 4.66 2.29 -4.91
CA VAL A 105 5.56 1.79 -5.95
C VAL A 105 6.96 2.38 -5.78
N TRP A 106 7.08 3.70 -5.58
CA TRP A 106 8.37 4.36 -5.37
C TRP A 106 9.08 3.88 -4.10
N ILE A 107 8.35 3.61 -3.02
CA ILE A 107 8.92 3.02 -1.79
C ILE A 107 9.53 1.64 -2.08
N ILE A 108 8.82 0.79 -2.83
CA ILE A 108 9.32 -0.54 -3.22
C ILE A 108 10.56 -0.43 -4.11
N VAL A 109 10.55 0.50 -5.06
CA VAL A 109 11.71 0.78 -5.93
C VAL A 109 12.92 1.20 -5.09
N CYS A 110 12.77 2.17 -4.18
CA CYS A 110 13.84 2.61 -3.29
C CYS A 110 14.37 1.47 -2.40
N MET A 111 13.47 0.66 -1.83
CA MET A 111 13.84 -0.53 -1.06
C MET A 111 14.64 -1.53 -1.91
N SER A 112 14.23 -1.74 -3.16
CA SER A 112 14.91 -2.64 -4.09
C SER A 112 16.29 -2.13 -4.48
N PHE A 113 16.42 -0.83 -4.75
CA PHE A 113 17.71 -0.19 -5.00
C PHE A 113 18.66 -0.34 -3.81
N GLU A 114 18.20 -0.07 -2.58
CA GLU A 114 19.03 -0.26 -1.37
C GLU A 114 19.56 -1.69 -1.28
N ARG A 115 18.67 -2.68 -1.46
CA ARG A 115 19.04 -4.10 -1.40
C ARG A 115 20.01 -4.47 -2.52
N TYR A 116 19.79 -3.97 -3.73
CA TYR A 116 20.68 -4.18 -4.87
C TYR A 116 22.08 -3.65 -4.58
N PHE A 117 22.23 -2.42 -4.10
CA PHE A 117 23.54 -1.86 -3.76
C PHE A 117 24.21 -2.62 -2.62
N ALA A 118 23.47 -3.03 -1.58
CA ALA A 118 24.00 -3.81 -0.48
C ALA A 118 24.56 -5.18 -0.92
N VAL A 119 23.92 -5.84 -1.90
CA VAL A 119 24.33 -7.15 -2.40
C VAL A 119 25.41 -7.04 -3.48
N SER A 120 25.28 -6.10 -4.42
CA SER A 120 26.20 -5.97 -5.56
C SER A 120 27.50 -5.25 -5.24
N ARG A 121 27.58 -4.52 -4.11
CA ARG A 121 28.80 -3.82 -3.66
C ARG A 121 29.29 -4.31 -2.28
N PRO A 122 29.56 -5.61 -2.10
CA PRO A 122 30.00 -6.16 -0.80
C PRO A 122 31.36 -5.60 -0.35
N LEU A 123 32.18 -5.09 -1.27
CA LEU A 123 33.50 -4.51 -1.01
C LEU A 123 33.47 -3.24 -0.13
N LEU A 124 32.42 -2.41 -0.22
CA LEU A 124 32.26 -1.24 0.66
C LEU A 124 31.85 -1.64 2.09
N ALA A 125 31.06 -2.71 2.23
CA ALA A 125 30.72 -3.28 3.54
C ALA A 125 31.95 -3.92 4.22
N ALA A 126 32.82 -4.58 3.46
CA ALA A 126 34.10 -5.10 3.95
C ALA A 126 35.10 -3.98 4.34
N GLN A 127 35.09 -2.84 3.64
CA GLN A 127 35.91 -1.68 4.00
C GLN A 127 35.45 -0.98 5.29
N MET A 128 34.14 -0.91 5.56
CA MET A 128 33.61 -0.34 6.81
C MET A 128 33.75 -1.30 8.01
N CYS A 129 33.62 -2.61 7.79
CA CYS A 129 33.89 -3.64 8.78
C CYS A 129 35.34 -4.17 8.70
N THR A 130 36.33 -3.27 8.63
CA THR A 130 37.71 -3.71 8.84
C THR A 130 37.94 -3.98 10.33
N THR A 131 38.12 -5.26 10.66
CA THR A 131 38.54 -5.80 11.96
C THR A 131 39.85 -5.23 12.51
N LYS A 132 40.51 -4.31 11.79
CA LYS A 132 41.68 -3.56 12.28
C LYS A 132 41.35 -2.53 13.36
N ARG A 133 40.08 -2.22 13.62
CA ARG A 133 39.64 -1.32 14.71
C ARG A 133 38.88 -2.04 15.84
N ALA A 134 38.86 -3.37 15.84
CA ALA A 134 38.33 -4.20 16.94
C ALA A 134 39.46 -4.79 17.80
N LYS A 135 40.60 -4.10 17.87
CA LYS A 135 41.61 -4.24 18.91
C LYS A 135 41.78 -2.88 19.57
N TRP A 136 41.02 -2.62 20.62
CA TRP A 136 41.42 -1.81 21.78
C TRP A 136 40.62 -2.34 22.97
#